data_AF-A0A4Y4B114-F1
#
_entry.id   AF-A0A4Y4B114-F1
#
_cell.length_a   1.000
_cell.length_b   1.000
_cell.length_c   1.000
_cell.angle_alpha   90.00
_cell.angle_beta   90.00
_cell.angle_gamma   90.00
#
_symmetry.space_group_name_H-M   'P 1'
#
loop_
_entity.id
_entity.type
_entity.pdbx_description
1 polymer ?
#
loop_
_entity_poly.entity_id
_entity_poly.type
_entity_poly.pdbx_seq_one_letter_code
_entity_poly.pdbx_strand_id
1 'polypeptide(L)'
;MKALEYASGITLPDNRVAVCGDWHGNVGWARMLSRALPALAPDVTTMLHLGDWWMPPAETDEIFAETGITRIYVTNGNHEPWGDITPLLDQHPGAAVRISEIIWLLPRPARLSIGGRRVLSLGGAASVDRQSRIEGRTWWPEEAITDDAVAEAIAGGPADLMLTHESPSGTPVRPVREILRTNPHRFPKAILAESAASRARVGKVWDAVRPELLVHGHLHAPGGGMTEDGRRVASLGRDVQEGNLGFLDMRTLKMATPNMRAIRGLADRWEDGYLERERRAESVARTMDSWAVDGLSPTPDALDDAQKYIDGRRSLDELIDDVRRRHTRPREGEAKNDSGDGR
;
A
#
# COMPACT_ATOMS: atom_id res chain seq x y z
N MET A 1 -21.22 -5.25 0.80
CA MET A 1 -20.12 -4.99 1.76
C MET A 1 -20.63 -5.16 3.19
N LYS A 2 -19.78 -5.48 4.20
CA LYS A 2 -20.20 -5.61 5.62
C LYS A 2 -19.26 -4.81 6.53
N ALA A 3 -19.81 -4.06 7.48
CA ALA A 3 -19.04 -3.42 8.54
C ALA A 3 -18.56 -4.47 9.56
N LEU A 4 -17.26 -4.46 9.85
CA LEU A 4 -16.66 -5.27 10.92
C LEU A 4 -16.42 -4.43 12.18
N GLU A 5 -16.08 -3.16 12.00
CA GLU A 5 -15.74 -2.21 13.06
C GLU A 5 -15.92 -0.78 12.56
N TYR A 6 -16.10 0.20 13.45
CA TYR A 6 -16.12 1.62 13.10
C TYR A 6 -15.34 2.45 14.13
N ALA A 7 -14.76 3.57 13.69
CA ALA A 7 -13.95 4.45 14.53
C ALA A 7 -14.14 5.93 14.16
N SER A 8 -14.54 6.76 15.13
CA SER A 8 -14.73 8.21 14.97
C SER A 8 -13.49 9.05 15.34
N GLY A 9 -12.49 8.43 15.97
CA GLY A 9 -11.22 9.07 16.34
C GLY A 9 -10.06 8.13 16.09
N ILE A 10 -9.37 8.32 14.96
CA ILE A 10 -8.20 7.50 14.60
C ILE A 10 -6.94 8.23 15.04
N THR A 11 -6.19 7.62 15.97
CA THR A 11 -4.86 8.08 16.38
C THR A 11 -3.85 6.97 16.19
N LEU A 12 -2.83 7.22 15.37
CA LEU A 12 -1.80 6.27 14.99
C LEU A 12 -0.42 6.80 15.39
N PRO A 13 0.45 5.98 15.99
CA PRO A 13 1.79 6.38 16.38
C PRO A 13 2.80 6.39 15.20
N ASP A 14 2.37 6.00 14.00
CA ASP A 14 3.23 5.82 12.83
C ASP A 14 4.01 7.10 12.50
N ASN A 15 5.35 7.00 12.56
CA ASN A 15 6.25 8.08 12.15
C ASN A 15 6.49 8.08 10.62
N ARG A 16 6.13 6.98 9.96
CA ARG A 16 6.25 6.81 8.51
C ARG A 16 5.10 5.97 7.99
N VAL A 17 4.50 6.37 6.88
CA VAL A 17 3.37 5.68 6.25
C VAL A 17 3.61 5.49 4.75
N ALA A 18 3.01 4.46 4.16
CA ALA A 18 2.89 4.35 2.71
C ALA A 18 1.72 5.20 2.22
N VAL A 19 1.88 5.86 1.08
CA VAL A 19 0.82 6.60 0.39
C VAL A 19 0.73 6.10 -1.03
N CYS A 20 -0.48 5.71 -1.45
CA CYS A 20 -0.75 5.06 -2.72
C CYS A 20 -1.76 5.86 -3.54
N GLY A 21 -1.48 6.01 -4.84
CA GLY A 21 -2.40 6.60 -5.81
C GLY A 21 -3.42 5.58 -6.31
N ASP A 22 -3.85 5.75 -7.56
CA ASP A 22 -5.00 5.04 -8.14
C ASP A 22 -4.65 3.58 -8.47
N TRP A 23 -5.33 2.59 -7.88
CA TRP A 23 -5.04 1.16 -8.14
C TRP A 23 -5.99 0.52 -9.15
N HIS A 24 -7.19 1.06 -9.32
CA HIS A 24 -8.20 0.61 -10.27
C HIS A 24 -8.56 -0.87 -10.15
N GLY A 25 -8.59 -1.43 -8.94
CA GLY A 25 -8.84 -2.86 -8.75
C GLY A 25 -7.70 -3.77 -9.23
N ASN A 26 -6.51 -3.24 -9.53
CA ASN A 26 -5.40 -4.01 -10.07
C ASN A 26 -4.70 -4.87 -8.99
N VAL A 27 -5.21 -6.09 -8.83
CA VAL A 27 -4.66 -7.15 -7.97
C VAL A 27 -3.18 -7.43 -8.26
N GLY A 28 -2.78 -7.45 -9.55
CA GLY A 28 -1.39 -7.73 -9.93
C GLY A 28 -0.44 -6.63 -9.44
N TRP A 29 -0.88 -5.38 -9.49
CA TRP A 29 -0.16 -4.25 -8.92
C TRP A 29 0.00 -4.36 -7.40
N ALA A 30 -1.08 -4.68 -6.69
CA ALA A 30 -1.04 -4.89 -5.24
C ALA A 30 -0.07 -6.02 -4.84
N ARG A 31 -0.09 -7.16 -5.55
CA ARG A 31 0.86 -8.27 -5.36
C ARG A 31 2.31 -7.84 -5.58
N MET A 32 2.59 -7.08 -6.64
CA MET A 32 3.94 -6.58 -6.89
C MET A 32 4.42 -5.67 -5.74
N LEU A 33 3.56 -4.78 -5.24
CA LEU A 33 3.89 -3.92 -4.11
C LEU A 33 4.08 -4.70 -2.81
N SER A 34 3.23 -5.68 -2.51
CA SER A 34 3.34 -6.47 -1.27
C SER A 34 4.65 -7.24 -1.19
N ARG A 35 5.17 -7.72 -2.33
CA ARG A 35 6.48 -8.39 -2.43
C ARG A 35 7.66 -7.44 -2.20
N ALA A 36 7.55 -6.17 -2.62
CA ALA A 36 8.63 -5.20 -2.49
C ALA A 36 8.65 -4.46 -1.15
N LEU A 37 7.48 -4.26 -0.53
CA LEU A 37 7.31 -3.47 0.69
C LEU A 37 8.18 -3.91 1.88
N PRO A 38 8.29 -5.21 2.21
CA PRO A 38 9.12 -5.66 3.33
C PRO A 38 10.59 -5.22 3.23
N ALA A 39 11.10 -5.08 2.01
CA ALA A 39 12.47 -4.61 1.78
C ALA A 39 12.59 -3.08 1.68
N LEU A 40 11.59 -2.41 1.11
CA LEU A 40 11.60 -0.95 0.94
C LEU A 40 11.31 -0.21 2.26
N ALA A 41 10.39 -0.73 3.06
CA ALA A 41 9.88 -0.07 4.25
C ALA A 41 9.35 -1.07 5.29
N PRO A 42 10.24 -1.88 5.91
CA PRO A 42 9.86 -2.90 6.90
C PRO A 42 9.16 -2.35 8.15
N ASP A 43 9.36 -1.07 8.47
CA ASP A 43 8.74 -0.35 9.59
C ASP A 43 7.34 0.19 9.29
N VAL A 44 6.91 0.23 8.02
CA VAL A 44 5.62 0.80 7.64
C VAL A 44 4.51 -0.21 7.88
N THR A 45 3.54 0.18 8.71
CA THR A 45 2.36 -0.65 9.02
C THR A 45 1.04 -0.08 8.49
N THR A 46 1.05 1.18 8.06
CA THR A 46 -0.13 1.93 7.62
C THR A 46 0.04 2.36 6.17
N MET A 47 -0.98 2.10 5.35
CA MET A 47 -1.12 2.61 3.99
C MET A 47 -2.28 3.61 3.92
N LEU A 48 -2.04 4.74 3.25
CA LEU A 48 -3.04 5.76 2.94
C LEU A 48 -3.32 5.70 1.44
N HIS A 49 -4.52 5.27 1.04
CA HIS A 49 -4.91 5.15 -0.36
C HIS A 49 -5.71 6.37 -0.80
N LEU A 50 -5.35 6.97 -1.93
CA LEU A 50 -5.90 8.24 -2.41
C LEU A 50 -7.04 8.06 -3.40
N GLY A 51 -7.89 7.05 -3.21
CA GLY A 51 -9.04 6.76 -4.08
C GLY A 51 -8.74 5.87 -5.27
N ASP A 52 -9.76 5.58 -6.06
CA ASP A 52 -9.77 4.58 -7.14
C ASP A 52 -9.17 3.24 -6.67
N TRP A 53 -9.68 2.78 -5.53
CA TRP A 53 -9.33 1.54 -4.88
C TRP A 53 -10.07 0.37 -5.54
N TRP A 54 -11.39 0.28 -5.35
CA TRP A 54 -12.28 -0.84 -5.68
C TRP A 54 -11.61 -2.23 -5.76
N MET A 55 -10.79 -2.58 -4.77
CA MET A 55 -10.14 -3.89 -4.69
C MET A 55 -11.04 -4.93 -4.01
N PRO A 56 -10.92 -6.22 -4.35
CA PRO A 56 -11.51 -7.32 -3.58
C PRO A 56 -10.92 -7.38 -2.15
N PRO A 57 -11.73 -7.21 -1.08
CA PRO A 57 -11.18 -7.09 0.27
C PRO A 57 -10.45 -8.34 0.78
N ALA A 58 -11.03 -9.53 0.61
CA ALA A 58 -10.42 -10.78 1.07
C ALA A 58 -9.10 -11.08 0.35
N GLU A 59 -9.06 -10.88 -0.97
CA GLU A 59 -7.82 -11.06 -1.73
C GLU A 59 -6.77 -10.00 -1.36
N THR A 60 -7.19 -8.78 -1.00
CA THR A 60 -6.25 -7.78 -0.48
C THR A 60 -5.65 -8.22 0.85
N ASP A 61 -6.47 -8.74 1.78
CA ASP A 61 -5.98 -9.26 3.06
C ASP A 61 -4.92 -10.36 2.80
N GLU A 62 -5.20 -11.31 1.88
CA GLU A 62 -4.25 -12.37 1.48
C GLU A 62 -2.96 -11.81 0.89
N ILE A 63 -3.05 -10.81 -0.01
CA ILE A 63 -1.89 -10.22 -0.68
C ILE A 63 -0.91 -9.59 0.32
N PHE A 64 -1.42 -9.00 1.39
CA PHE A 64 -0.63 -8.27 2.39
C PHE A 64 -0.36 -9.07 3.66
N ALA A 65 -0.85 -10.31 3.78
CA ALA A 65 -0.70 -11.16 4.96
C ALA A 65 0.76 -11.41 5.39
N GLU A 66 1.69 -11.46 4.44
CA GLU A 66 3.13 -11.66 4.70
C GLU A 66 3.92 -10.34 4.79
N THR A 67 3.23 -9.20 4.88
CA THR A 67 3.84 -7.87 5.01
C THR A 67 3.66 -7.29 6.40
N GLY A 68 4.31 -6.16 6.68
CA GLY A 68 4.08 -5.38 7.90
C GLY A 68 2.78 -4.56 7.89
N ILE A 69 2.03 -4.53 6.77
CA ILE A 69 0.82 -3.71 6.63
C ILE A 69 -0.31 -4.31 7.46
N THR A 70 -0.82 -3.53 8.40
CA THR A 70 -1.93 -3.92 9.28
C THR A 70 -3.18 -3.07 9.06
N ARG A 71 -3.07 -1.98 8.29
CA ARG A 71 -4.19 -1.10 7.97
C ARG A 71 -3.99 -0.33 6.66
N ILE A 72 -5.06 -0.24 5.87
CA ILE A 72 -5.19 0.55 4.65
C ILE A 72 -6.38 1.49 4.84
N TYR A 73 -6.13 2.79 4.94
CA TYR A 73 -7.19 3.81 4.99
C TYR A 73 -7.44 4.37 3.59
N VAL A 74 -8.66 4.20 3.10
CA VAL A 74 -9.06 4.61 1.76
C VAL A 74 -9.77 5.96 1.82
N THR A 75 -9.14 6.98 1.23
CA THR A 75 -9.80 8.24 0.85
C THR A 75 -10.58 7.97 -0.42
N ASN A 76 -11.87 7.59 -0.30
CA ASN A 76 -12.69 7.12 -1.43
C ASN A 76 -12.60 8.03 -2.66
N GLY A 77 -12.38 7.46 -3.86
CA GLY A 77 -12.25 8.20 -5.12
C GLY A 77 -13.55 8.35 -5.89
N ASN A 78 -13.47 8.52 -7.22
CA ASN A 78 -14.66 8.52 -8.07
C ASN A 78 -15.00 7.13 -8.65
N HIS A 79 -14.04 6.21 -8.80
CA HIS A 79 -14.31 4.85 -9.26
C HIS A 79 -14.41 3.84 -8.11
N GLU A 80 -15.23 4.17 -7.10
CA GLU A 80 -15.58 3.27 -5.99
C GLU A 80 -17.02 2.74 -6.14
N PRO A 81 -17.37 1.59 -5.53
CA PRO A 81 -18.74 1.08 -5.52
C PRO A 81 -19.62 1.89 -4.55
N TRP A 82 -19.91 3.14 -4.88
CA TRP A 82 -20.66 4.07 -4.00
C TRP A 82 -22.05 3.56 -3.62
N GLY A 83 -22.68 2.72 -4.45
CA GLY A 83 -23.92 2.04 -4.10
C GLY A 83 -23.80 1.10 -2.88
N ASP A 84 -22.61 0.57 -2.60
CA ASP A 84 -22.32 -0.20 -1.40
C ASP A 84 -21.71 0.66 -0.27
N ILE A 85 -20.86 1.63 -0.63
CA ILE A 85 -20.12 2.46 0.34
C ILE A 85 -21.03 3.48 1.03
N THR A 86 -21.90 4.18 0.29
CA THR A 86 -22.76 5.22 0.86
C THR A 86 -23.66 4.65 1.96
N PRO A 87 -24.45 3.58 1.73
CA PRO A 87 -25.31 3.03 2.78
C PRO A 87 -24.52 2.50 3.98
N LEU A 88 -23.26 2.08 3.77
CA LEU A 88 -22.40 1.58 4.83
C LEU A 88 -21.87 2.72 5.72
N LEU A 89 -21.42 3.82 5.13
CA LEU A 89 -20.95 5.00 5.86
C LEU A 89 -22.11 5.75 6.54
N ASP A 90 -23.29 5.77 5.93
CA ASP A 90 -24.49 6.42 6.50
C ASP A 90 -24.98 5.72 7.80
N GLN A 91 -24.66 4.44 7.99
CA GLN A 91 -24.90 3.73 9.26
C GLN A 91 -24.00 4.23 10.39
N HIS A 92 -22.87 4.85 10.06
CA HIS A 92 -21.87 5.33 11.01
C HIS A 92 -21.38 6.74 10.63
N PRO A 93 -22.25 7.78 10.66
CA PRO A 93 -21.90 9.11 10.17
C PRO A 93 -20.63 9.67 10.83
N GLY A 94 -19.70 10.14 10.01
CA GLY A 94 -18.42 10.72 10.46
C GLY A 94 -17.39 9.71 10.99
N ALA A 95 -17.70 8.42 11.04
CA ALA A 95 -16.76 7.38 11.44
C ALA A 95 -16.17 6.62 10.24
N ALA A 96 -14.89 6.24 10.34
CA ALA A 96 -14.32 5.27 9.42
C ALA A 96 -14.90 3.88 9.68
N VAL A 97 -15.09 3.09 8.63
CA VAL A 97 -15.67 1.74 8.73
C VAL A 97 -14.66 0.72 8.21
N ARG A 98 -14.34 -0.29 9.03
CA ARG A 98 -13.49 -1.42 8.65
C ARG A 98 -14.33 -2.48 7.92
N ILE A 99 -13.85 -2.91 6.75
CA ILE A 99 -14.58 -3.83 5.85
C ILE A 99 -13.87 -5.16 5.60
N SER A 100 -12.63 -5.29 6.07
CA SER A 100 -11.79 -6.50 5.98
C SER A 100 -10.81 -6.54 7.15
N GLU A 101 -9.86 -7.47 7.19
CA GLU A 101 -8.81 -7.49 8.20
C GLU A 101 -8.07 -6.15 8.28
N ILE A 102 -7.64 -5.60 7.14
CA ILE A 102 -6.81 -4.39 7.09
C ILE A 102 -7.49 -3.17 6.46
N ILE A 103 -8.62 -3.29 5.76
CA ILE A 103 -9.18 -2.17 4.97
C ILE A 103 -10.20 -1.34 5.76
N TRP A 104 -9.97 -0.03 5.77
CA TRP A 104 -10.84 0.99 6.35
C TRP A 104 -11.29 2.00 5.29
N LEU A 105 -12.59 2.19 5.16
CA LEU A 105 -13.17 3.26 4.35
C LEU A 105 -13.32 4.52 5.19
N LEU A 106 -12.78 5.64 4.71
CA LEU A 106 -12.90 6.92 5.39
C LEU A 106 -14.20 7.66 4.98
N PRO A 107 -14.91 8.29 5.93
CA PRO A 107 -16.02 9.17 5.61
C PRO A 107 -15.52 10.44 4.91
N ARG A 108 -16.47 11.26 4.44
CA ARG A 108 -16.17 12.53 3.77
C ARG A 108 -16.84 13.69 4.52
N PRO A 109 -16.06 14.54 5.24
CA PRO A 109 -14.63 14.42 5.51
C PRO A 109 -14.30 13.37 6.60
N ALA A 110 -13.02 13.00 6.71
CA ALA A 110 -12.50 12.26 7.86
C ALA A 110 -11.31 12.97 8.50
N ARG A 111 -11.17 12.86 9.82
CA ARG A 111 -10.05 13.43 10.57
C ARG A 111 -9.31 12.35 11.35
N LEU A 112 -7.98 12.39 11.24
CA LEU A 112 -7.08 11.44 11.88
C LEU A 112 -5.92 12.20 12.54
N SER A 113 -5.26 11.54 13.49
CA SER A 113 -3.97 11.93 14.04
C SER A 113 -2.96 10.83 13.73
N ILE A 114 -1.88 11.15 13.01
CA ILE A 114 -0.86 10.15 12.63
C ILE A 114 0.51 10.74 12.94
N GLY A 115 1.30 10.08 13.80
CA GLY A 115 2.62 10.56 14.20
C GLY A 115 2.59 11.97 14.82
N GLY A 116 1.48 12.32 15.50
CA GLY A 116 1.25 13.64 16.07
C GLY A 116 0.83 14.73 15.06
N ARG A 117 0.63 14.40 13.78
CA ARG A 117 0.11 15.33 12.75
C ARG A 117 -1.39 15.22 12.61
N ARG A 118 -2.05 16.37 12.41
CA ARG A 118 -3.48 16.45 12.07
C ARG A 118 -3.66 16.15 10.59
N VAL A 119 -4.42 15.10 10.28
CA VAL A 119 -4.69 14.66 8.91
C VAL A 119 -6.16 14.87 8.60
N LEU A 120 -6.42 15.51 7.47
CA LEU A 120 -7.76 15.66 6.89
C LEU A 120 -7.84 14.81 5.61
N SER A 121 -8.81 13.92 5.53
CA SER A 121 -9.18 13.24 4.29
C SER A 121 -10.47 13.85 3.74
N LEU A 122 -10.48 14.15 2.45
CA LEU A 122 -11.65 14.60 1.71
C LEU A 122 -11.74 13.78 0.41
N GLY A 123 -12.53 12.71 0.46
CA GLY A 123 -12.77 11.82 -0.68
C GLY A 123 -13.69 12.43 -1.74
N GLY A 124 -13.84 11.72 -2.85
CA GLY A 124 -14.63 12.08 -4.01
C GLY A 124 -13.86 12.85 -5.08
N ALA A 125 -14.37 12.77 -6.31
CA ALA A 125 -13.98 13.57 -7.46
C ALA A 125 -15.10 13.52 -8.49
N ALA A 126 -15.03 14.34 -9.54
CA ALA A 126 -15.97 14.22 -10.67
C ALA A 126 -15.40 13.25 -11.72
N SER A 127 -16.19 12.26 -12.14
CA SER A 127 -15.81 11.37 -13.23
C SER A 127 -15.83 12.08 -14.60
N VAL A 128 -14.65 12.29 -15.19
CA VAL A 128 -14.53 12.83 -16.56
C VAL A 128 -15.00 11.85 -17.64
N ASP A 129 -15.19 10.59 -17.28
CA ASP A 129 -15.68 9.52 -18.14
C ASP A 129 -17.17 9.19 -17.89
N ARG A 130 -17.88 9.97 -17.07
CA ARG A 130 -19.30 9.78 -16.70
C ARG A 130 -20.22 9.45 -17.88
N GLN A 131 -20.04 10.11 -19.02
CA GLN A 131 -20.88 9.91 -20.21
C GLN A 131 -20.78 8.50 -20.82
N SER A 132 -19.72 7.77 -20.50
CA SER A 132 -19.47 6.39 -20.93
C SER A 132 -19.84 5.35 -19.87
N ARG A 133 -20.38 5.78 -18.73
CA ARG A 133 -20.72 4.94 -17.58
C ARG A 133 -22.23 4.74 -17.44
N ILE A 134 -22.59 3.80 -16.58
CA ILE A 134 -23.98 3.44 -16.26
C ILE A 134 -24.24 3.83 -14.81
N GLU A 135 -25.16 4.77 -14.61
CA GLU A 135 -25.59 5.20 -13.29
C GLU A 135 -26.08 4.02 -12.44
N GLY A 136 -25.65 3.98 -11.18
CA GLY A 136 -25.98 2.90 -10.23
C GLY A 136 -25.16 1.63 -10.42
N ARG A 137 -24.26 1.55 -11.42
CA ARG A 137 -23.45 0.35 -11.70
C ARG A 137 -21.97 0.61 -11.88
N THR A 138 -21.62 1.63 -12.66
CA THR A 138 -20.22 2.00 -12.96
C THR A 138 -19.97 3.50 -12.79
N TRP A 139 -20.98 4.23 -12.31
CA TRP A 139 -20.93 5.62 -11.91
C TRP A 139 -22.05 5.89 -10.91
N TRP A 140 -21.82 6.81 -9.98
CA TRP A 140 -22.77 7.19 -8.94
C TRP A 140 -22.67 8.69 -8.67
N PRO A 141 -23.79 9.42 -8.56
CA PRO A 141 -23.75 10.85 -8.20
C PRO A 141 -23.08 11.10 -6.84
N GLU A 142 -23.11 10.12 -5.92
CA GLU A 142 -22.53 10.18 -4.58
C GLU A 142 -21.00 10.37 -4.57
N GLU A 143 -20.31 10.04 -5.68
CA GLU A 143 -18.87 10.27 -5.82
C GLU A 143 -18.50 11.75 -5.72
N ALA A 144 -19.42 12.66 -6.05
CA ALA A 144 -19.17 14.08 -6.12
C ALA A 144 -18.95 14.70 -4.72
N ILE A 145 -17.94 15.56 -4.60
CA ILE A 145 -17.71 16.35 -3.38
C ILE A 145 -18.88 17.33 -3.21
N THR A 146 -19.57 17.27 -2.06
CA THR A 146 -20.71 18.13 -1.73
C THR A 146 -20.26 19.42 -1.04
N ASP A 147 -21.10 20.46 -1.10
CA ASP A 147 -20.82 21.72 -0.38
C ASP A 147 -20.93 21.55 1.14
N ASP A 148 -21.76 20.62 1.63
CA ASP A 148 -21.83 20.26 3.05
C ASP A 148 -20.53 19.63 3.54
N ALA A 149 -19.96 18.68 2.78
CA ALA A 149 -18.66 18.09 3.12
C ALA A 149 -17.53 19.13 3.12
N VAL A 150 -17.58 20.12 2.20
CA VAL A 150 -16.66 21.26 2.21
C VAL A 150 -16.82 22.09 3.49
N ALA A 151 -18.05 22.43 3.85
CA ALA A 151 -18.34 23.22 5.05
C ALA A 151 -17.89 22.48 6.32
N GLU A 152 -18.17 21.18 6.43
CA GLU A 152 -17.76 20.34 7.56
C GLU A 152 -16.23 20.23 7.65
N ALA A 153 -15.55 20.02 6.51
CA ALA A 153 -14.10 19.94 6.46
C ALA A 153 -13.45 21.25 6.98
N ILE A 154 -13.99 22.40 6.56
CA ILE A 154 -13.55 23.73 6.99
C ILE A 154 -13.83 23.94 8.48
N ALA A 155 -15.04 23.60 8.94
CA ALA A 155 -15.47 23.78 10.33
C ALA A 155 -14.59 23.00 11.33
N GLY A 156 -14.05 21.84 10.91
CA GLY A 156 -13.11 21.07 11.74
C GLY A 156 -11.73 21.71 11.93
N GLY A 157 -11.44 22.85 11.28
CA GLY A 157 -10.23 23.64 11.50
C GLY A 157 -8.97 23.16 10.76
N PRO A 158 -7.80 23.74 11.09
CA PRO A 158 -6.56 23.50 10.36
C PRO A 158 -6.09 22.04 10.38
N ALA A 159 -5.39 21.63 9.32
CA ALA A 159 -4.75 20.32 9.21
C ALA A 159 -3.27 20.51 8.82
N ASP A 160 -2.42 19.52 9.10
CA ASP A 160 -1.02 19.55 8.69
C ASP A 160 -0.84 18.81 7.35
N LEU A 161 -1.59 17.71 7.17
CA LEU A 161 -1.65 16.89 5.97
C LEU A 161 -3.09 16.82 5.46
N MET A 162 -3.28 17.00 4.16
CA MET A 162 -4.56 16.80 3.48
C MET A 162 -4.44 15.67 2.45
N LEU A 163 -5.34 14.70 2.52
CA LEU A 163 -5.47 13.59 1.59
C LEU A 163 -6.72 13.79 0.77
N THR A 164 -6.60 13.75 -0.55
CA THR A 164 -7.74 13.83 -1.46
C THR A 164 -7.57 12.83 -2.58
N HIS A 165 -8.66 12.53 -3.28
CA HIS A 165 -8.54 11.91 -4.59
C HIS A 165 -8.35 12.99 -5.67
N GLU A 166 -9.20 14.02 -5.65
CA GLU A 166 -9.18 15.16 -6.56
C GLU A 166 -8.06 16.18 -6.27
N SER A 167 -7.56 16.86 -7.32
CA SER A 167 -6.52 17.90 -7.18
C SER A 167 -7.12 19.28 -6.85
N PRO A 168 -6.48 20.12 -6.01
CA PRO A 168 -6.96 21.49 -5.80
C PRO A 168 -6.95 22.32 -7.09
N SER A 169 -7.90 23.24 -7.23
CA SER A 169 -8.01 24.13 -8.40
C SER A 169 -6.73 24.95 -8.66
N GLY A 170 -6.07 25.42 -7.60
CA GLY A 170 -4.81 26.18 -7.62
C GLY A 170 -3.52 25.34 -7.55
N THR A 171 -3.55 24.08 -7.97
CA THR A 171 -2.40 23.16 -7.81
C THR A 171 -1.08 23.70 -8.43
N PRO A 172 0.04 23.68 -7.69
CA PRO A 172 1.35 24.04 -8.23
C PRO A 172 1.99 22.93 -9.08
N VAL A 173 1.41 21.72 -9.10
CA VAL A 173 1.98 20.55 -9.78
C VAL A 173 1.94 20.75 -11.30
N ARG A 174 3.12 20.89 -11.91
CA ARG A 174 3.26 21.21 -13.34
C ARG A 174 2.63 20.15 -14.28
N PRO A 175 2.87 18.84 -14.11
CA PRO A 175 2.23 17.82 -14.94
C PRO A 175 0.70 17.88 -14.92
N VAL A 176 0.12 18.07 -13.73
CA VAL A 176 -1.33 18.22 -13.55
C VAL A 176 -1.86 19.44 -14.32
N ARG A 177 -1.23 20.61 -14.15
CA ARG A 177 -1.61 21.83 -14.88
C ARG A 177 -1.56 21.64 -16.39
N GLU A 178 -0.57 20.90 -16.89
CA GLU A 178 -0.44 20.63 -18.32
C GLU A 178 -1.57 19.74 -18.87
N ILE A 179 -1.96 18.68 -18.15
CA ILE A 179 -3.10 17.84 -18.54
C ILE A 179 -4.39 18.66 -18.59
N LEU A 180 -4.64 19.47 -17.56
CA LEU A 180 -5.83 20.31 -17.47
C LEU A 180 -5.90 21.36 -18.58
N ARG A 181 -4.74 21.93 -18.96
CA ARG A 181 -4.62 22.94 -20.02
C ARG A 181 -4.76 22.35 -21.42
N THR A 182 -4.14 21.19 -21.66
CA THR A 182 -4.07 20.59 -23.01
C THR A 182 -5.23 19.68 -23.32
N ASN A 183 -5.93 19.16 -22.30
CA ASN A 183 -7.03 18.20 -22.45
C ASN A 183 -6.66 17.09 -23.45
N PRO A 184 -5.61 16.28 -23.17
CA PRO A 184 -5.06 15.33 -24.14
C PRO A 184 -6.07 14.26 -24.57
N HIS A 185 -7.05 13.97 -23.69
CA HIS A 185 -8.13 13.02 -23.93
C HIS A 185 -9.35 13.63 -24.61
N ARG A 186 -9.32 14.94 -24.93
CA ARG A 186 -10.38 15.66 -25.64
C ARG A 186 -11.76 15.53 -24.98
N PHE A 187 -11.80 15.60 -23.65
CA PHE A 187 -13.05 15.59 -22.90
C PHE A 187 -13.94 16.79 -23.28
N PRO A 188 -15.27 16.60 -23.31
CA PRO A 188 -16.21 17.69 -23.61
C PRO A 188 -16.16 18.82 -22.58
N LYS A 189 -16.44 20.06 -23.01
CA LYS A 189 -16.42 21.26 -22.15
C LYS A 189 -17.31 21.15 -20.92
N ALA A 190 -18.50 20.54 -21.04
CA ALA A 190 -19.43 20.37 -19.93
C ALA A 190 -18.82 19.52 -18.80
N ILE A 191 -18.18 18.41 -19.17
CA ILE A 191 -17.50 17.52 -18.23
C ILE A 191 -16.27 18.18 -17.61
N LEU A 192 -15.51 18.96 -18.40
CA LEU A 192 -14.40 19.75 -17.85
C LEU A 192 -14.88 20.80 -16.84
N ALA A 193 -16.09 21.35 -17.01
CA ALA A 193 -16.69 22.27 -16.05
C ALA A 193 -17.10 21.54 -14.75
N GLU A 194 -17.63 20.31 -14.85
CA GLU A 194 -17.90 19.45 -13.68
C GLU A 194 -16.61 19.15 -12.90
N SER A 195 -15.53 18.74 -13.59
CA SER A 195 -14.20 18.53 -12.98
C SER A 195 -13.63 19.82 -12.38
N ALA A 196 -13.72 20.95 -13.08
CA ALA A 196 -13.26 22.23 -12.55
C ALA A 196 -14.02 22.64 -11.26
N ALA A 197 -15.33 22.38 -11.20
CA ALA A 197 -16.13 22.63 -10.00
C ALA A 197 -15.75 21.70 -8.83
N SER A 198 -15.51 20.42 -9.10
CA SER A 198 -14.98 19.46 -8.13
C SER A 198 -13.64 19.94 -7.54
N ARG A 199 -12.68 20.29 -8.39
CA ARG A 199 -11.37 20.83 -7.98
C ARG A 199 -11.47 22.14 -7.21
N ALA A 200 -12.45 22.99 -7.55
CA ALA A 200 -12.71 24.23 -6.81
C ALA A 200 -13.18 23.97 -5.38
N ARG A 201 -13.94 22.89 -5.13
CA ARG A 201 -14.33 22.48 -3.78
C ARG A 201 -13.13 22.05 -2.95
N VAL A 202 -12.24 21.23 -3.52
CA VAL A 202 -10.95 20.91 -2.87
C VAL A 202 -10.14 22.17 -2.59
N GLY A 203 -10.08 23.10 -3.56
CA GLY A 203 -9.40 24.39 -3.40
C GLY A 203 -9.91 25.20 -2.21
N LYS A 204 -11.23 25.32 -2.04
CA LYS A 204 -11.84 26.02 -0.88
C LYS A 204 -11.37 25.45 0.45
N VAL A 205 -11.38 24.11 0.59
CA VAL A 205 -10.93 23.44 1.82
C VAL A 205 -9.43 23.63 2.01
N TRP A 206 -8.62 23.42 0.95
CA TRP A 206 -7.17 23.56 0.98
C TRP A 206 -6.71 24.96 1.43
N ASP A 207 -7.40 26.02 0.98
CA ASP A 207 -7.11 27.40 1.37
C ASP A 207 -7.54 27.71 2.82
N ALA A 208 -8.67 27.14 3.26
CA ALA A 208 -9.18 27.37 4.61
C ALA A 208 -8.40 26.61 5.70
N VAL A 209 -8.06 25.33 5.47
CA VAL A 209 -7.40 24.49 6.47
C VAL A 209 -5.87 24.58 6.43
N ARG A 210 -5.32 25.24 5.40
CA ARG A 210 -3.89 25.58 5.21
C ARG A 210 -2.92 24.43 5.54
N PRO A 211 -3.03 23.26 4.90
CA PRO A 211 -2.12 22.15 5.17
C PRO A 211 -0.72 22.44 4.65
N GLU A 212 0.28 21.90 5.34
CA GLU A 212 1.68 21.96 4.93
C GLU A 212 1.90 21.12 3.65
N LEU A 213 1.20 19.98 3.55
CA LEU A 213 1.21 19.09 2.40
C LEU A 213 -0.22 18.64 2.05
N LEU A 214 -0.57 18.71 0.77
CA LEU A 214 -1.69 17.98 0.18
C LEU A 214 -1.15 16.86 -0.71
N VAL A 215 -1.70 15.65 -0.60
CA VAL A 215 -1.40 14.52 -1.49
C VAL A 215 -2.67 14.05 -2.17
N HIS A 216 -2.64 13.86 -3.50
CA HIS A 216 -3.79 13.43 -4.27
C HIS A 216 -3.48 12.42 -5.41
N GLY A 217 -4.52 11.79 -5.95
CA GLY A 217 -4.49 10.90 -7.13
C GLY A 217 -5.25 11.50 -8.33
N HIS A 218 -6.12 10.70 -8.94
CA HIS A 218 -7.13 11.00 -9.96
C HIS A 218 -6.62 11.38 -11.36
N LEU A 219 -5.64 12.28 -11.45
CA LEU A 219 -5.19 12.84 -12.74
C LEU A 219 -4.06 12.02 -13.40
N HIS A 220 -3.61 10.93 -12.76
CA HIS A 220 -2.57 10.01 -13.25
C HIS A 220 -1.28 10.73 -13.68
N ALA A 221 -0.92 11.77 -12.92
CA ALA A 221 0.12 12.72 -13.26
C ALA A 221 1.08 12.88 -12.08
N PRO A 222 2.00 11.91 -11.87
CA PRO A 222 2.91 11.93 -10.75
C PRO A 222 3.78 13.20 -10.77
N GLY A 223 3.93 13.86 -9.63
CA GLY A 223 4.74 15.05 -9.52
C GLY A 223 4.55 15.80 -8.22
N GLY A 224 5.38 16.83 -8.03
CA GLY A 224 5.30 17.72 -6.87
C GLY A 224 5.33 19.19 -7.27
N GLY A 225 4.82 20.04 -6.39
CA GLY A 225 4.90 21.49 -6.52
C GLY A 225 4.80 22.17 -5.17
N MET A 226 5.27 23.41 -5.11
CA MET A 226 5.16 24.27 -3.94
C MET A 226 4.60 25.61 -4.37
N THR A 227 3.70 26.14 -3.58
CA THR A 227 3.15 27.49 -3.73
C THR A 227 4.11 28.53 -3.18
N GLU A 228 3.90 29.81 -3.50
CA GLU A 228 4.71 30.91 -2.97
C GLU A 228 4.63 31.03 -1.44
N ASP A 229 3.50 30.64 -0.84
CA ASP A 229 3.31 30.62 0.62
C ASP A 229 3.82 29.35 1.29
N GLY A 230 4.57 28.51 0.57
CA GLY A 230 5.29 27.35 1.10
C GLY A 230 4.48 26.06 1.24
N ARG A 231 3.16 26.09 0.95
CA ARG A 231 2.33 24.87 0.95
C ARG A 231 2.72 23.97 -0.21
N ARG A 232 2.87 22.67 0.06
CA ARG A 232 3.30 21.66 -0.92
C ARG A 232 2.11 20.84 -1.40
N VAL A 233 2.18 20.41 -2.66
CA VAL A 233 1.23 19.47 -3.26
C VAL A 233 2.00 18.35 -3.94
N ALA A 234 1.61 17.11 -3.66
CA ALA A 234 2.08 15.92 -4.33
C ALA A 234 0.91 15.24 -5.06
N SER A 235 1.12 14.93 -6.33
CA SER A 235 0.20 14.16 -7.16
C SER A 235 0.82 12.79 -7.37
N LEU A 236 0.06 11.73 -7.12
CA LEU A 236 0.48 10.35 -7.39
C LEU A 236 0.01 9.89 -8.77
N GLY A 237 0.72 8.90 -9.31
CA GLY A 237 0.32 8.21 -10.53
C GLY A 237 -0.69 7.10 -10.24
N ARG A 238 -1.15 6.46 -11.30
CA ARG A 238 -1.93 5.21 -11.21
C ARG A 238 -1.05 3.97 -11.16
N ASP A 239 -1.67 2.82 -10.92
CA ASP A 239 -1.10 1.49 -11.07
C ASP A 239 -0.21 1.41 -12.32
N VAL A 240 0.88 0.64 -12.19
CA VAL A 240 1.97 0.50 -13.17
C VAL A 240 2.80 1.74 -13.50
N GLN A 241 2.39 2.95 -13.06
CA GLN A 241 3.18 4.17 -13.23
C GLN A 241 4.18 4.39 -12.10
N GLU A 242 5.28 5.05 -12.44
CA GLU A 242 6.18 5.61 -11.44
C GLU A 242 5.47 6.68 -10.61
N GLY A 243 5.79 6.75 -9.32
CA GLY A 243 5.15 7.70 -8.41
C GLY A 243 3.72 7.34 -8.02
N ASN A 244 3.27 6.09 -8.20
CA ASN A 244 2.05 5.59 -7.57
C ASN A 244 2.22 5.27 -6.08
N LEU A 245 3.42 4.85 -5.65
CA LEU A 245 3.78 4.60 -4.26
C LEU A 245 4.76 5.66 -3.75
N GLY A 246 4.52 6.17 -2.55
CA GLY A 246 5.46 6.98 -1.79
C GLY A 246 5.50 6.59 -0.30
N PHE A 247 6.64 6.84 0.35
CA PHE A 247 6.79 6.72 1.80
C PHE A 247 6.88 8.11 2.41
N LEU A 248 5.89 8.46 3.24
CA LEU A 248 5.76 9.77 3.85
C LEU A 248 6.28 9.73 5.29
N ASP A 249 7.29 10.54 5.58
CA ASP A 249 7.75 10.80 6.94
C ASP A 249 6.78 11.79 7.61
N MET A 250 6.09 11.36 8.67
CA MET A 250 5.04 12.16 9.32
C MET A 250 5.62 13.34 10.11
N ARG A 251 6.88 13.28 10.54
CA ARG A 251 7.51 14.38 11.26
C ARG A 251 7.88 15.55 10.34
N THR A 252 8.21 15.29 9.08
CA THR A 252 8.70 16.29 8.12
C THR A 252 7.79 16.50 6.91
N LEU A 253 6.78 15.63 6.76
CA LEU A 253 5.92 15.54 5.59
C LEU A 253 6.72 15.50 4.28
N LYS A 254 7.89 14.87 4.30
CA LYS A 254 8.69 14.61 3.09
C LYS A 254 8.36 13.22 2.57
N MET A 255 8.15 13.14 1.26
CA MET A 255 7.80 11.89 0.59
C MET A 255 8.99 11.38 -0.21
N ALA A 256 9.36 10.12 0.02
CA ALA A 256 10.32 9.39 -0.79
C ALA A 256 9.56 8.44 -1.73
N THR A 257 9.73 8.60 -3.03
CA THR A 257 9.10 7.73 -4.03
C THR A 257 10.13 6.74 -4.58
N PRO A 258 10.01 5.44 -4.31
CA PRO A 258 10.88 4.44 -4.92
C PRO A 258 10.69 4.43 -6.45
N ASN A 259 11.78 4.26 -7.19
CA ASN A 259 11.69 4.13 -8.64
C ASN A 259 11.11 2.76 -9.04
N MET A 260 10.46 2.72 -10.21
CA MET A 260 9.77 1.51 -10.68
C MET A 260 10.70 0.31 -10.90
N ARG A 261 11.96 0.56 -11.31
CA ARG A 261 12.94 -0.51 -11.53
C ARG A 261 13.31 -1.20 -10.22
N ALA A 262 13.44 -0.44 -9.14
CA ALA A 262 13.74 -0.96 -7.81
C ALA A 262 12.58 -1.79 -7.26
N ILE A 263 11.34 -1.30 -7.41
CA ILE A 263 10.14 -2.05 -7.02
C ILE A 263 10.09 -3.39 -7.75
N ARG A 264 10.18 -3.40 -9.08
CA ARG A 264 10.14 -4.63 -9.89
C ARG A 264 11.27 -5.59 -9.51
N GLY A 265 12.50 -5.09 -9.44
CA GLY A 265 13.64 -5.94 -9.09
C GLY A 265 13.55 -6.54 -7.68
N LEU A 266 12.88 -5.88 -6.73
CA LEU A 266 12.61 -6.46 -5.42
C LEU A 266 11.50 -7.51 -5.47
N ALA A 267 10.43 -7.25 -6.21
CA ALA A 267 9.34 -8.19 -6.40
C ALA A 267 9.80 -9.49 -7.08
N ASP A 268 10.64 -9.38 -8.12
CA ASP A 268 11.22 -10.53 -8.82
C ASP A 268 12.10 -11.37 -7.88
N ARG A 269 12.98 -10.72 -7.11
CA ARG A 269 13.83 -11.41 -6.11
C ARG A 269 13.02 -12.10 -5.03
N TRP A 270 11.93 -11.49 -4.58
CA TRP A 270 11.02 -12.11 -3.63
C TRP A 270 10.41 -13.38 -4.23
N GLU A 271 9.99 -13.33 -5.49
CA GLU A 271 9.38 -14.46 -6.18
C GLU A 271 10.38 -15.62 -6.37
N ASP A 272 11.62 -15.32 -6.76
CA ASP A 272 12.69 -16.32 -6.84
C ASP A 272 12.92 -17.00 -5.47
N GLY A 273 13.07 -16.20 -4.40
CA GLY A 273 13.29 -16.70 -3.05
C GLY A 273 12.11 -17.51 -2.50
N TYR A 274 10.88 -17.06 -2.78
CA TYR A 274 9.65 -17.76 -2.43
C TYR A 274 9.57 -19.12 -3.13
N LEU A 275 9.80 -19.16 -4.45
CA LEU A 275 9.79 -20.40 -5.23
C LEU A 275 10.89 -21.38 -4.77
N GLU A 276 12.07 -20.87 -4.39
CA GLU A 276 13.11 -21.70 -3.79
C GLU A 276 12.68 -22.28 -2.44
N ARG A 277 12.07 -21.47 -1.58
CA ARG A 277 11.53 -21.92 -0.28
C ARG A 277 10.47 -23.01 -0.46
N GLU A 278 9.51 -22.79 -1.36
CA GLU A 278 8.46 -23.77 -1.68
C GLU A 278 9.06 -25.10 -2.18
N ARG A 279 10.04 -25.04 -3.10
CA ARG A 279 10.74 -26.26 -3.56
C ARG A 279 11.41 -27.00 -2.40
N ARG A 280 12.02 -26.30 -1.44
CA ARG A 280 12.62 -26.93 -0.26
C ARG A 280 11.54 -27.52 0.66
N ALA A 281 10.42 -26.84 0.85
CA ALA A 281 9.29 -27.34 1.65
C ALA A 281 8.66 -28.60 1.04
N GLU A 282 8.37 -28.61 -0.26
CA GLU A 282 7.87 -29.79 -0.97
C GLU A 282 8.84 -30.97 -0.91
N SER A 283 10.15 -30.70 -1.04
CA SER A 283 11.18 -31.72 -0.89
C SER A 283 11.16 -32.35 0.50
N VAL A 284 11.05 -31.53 1.55
CA VAL A 284 10.96 -32.02 2.94
C VAL A 284 9.68 -32.82 3.14
N ALA A 285 8.53 -32.30 2.72
CA ALA A 285 7.23 -32.97 2.88
C ALA A 285 7.24 -34.36 2.24
N ARG A 286 7.74 -34.46 1.00
CA ARG A 286 7.87 -35.74 0.28
C ARG A 286 8.78 -36.74 1.00
N THR A 287 9.89 -36.28 1.57
CA THR A 287 10.78 -37.13 2.37
C THR A 287 10.09 -37.63 3.64
N MET A 288 9.34 -36.76 4.33
CA MET A 288 8.59 -37.13 5.54
C MET A 288 7.48 -38.15 5.24
N ASP A 289 6.77 -37.98 4.12
CA ASP A 289 5.77 -38.95 3.66
C ASP A 289 6.39 -40.33 3.40
N SER A 290 7.58 -40.37 2.77
CA SER A 290 8.34 -41.61 2.57
C SER A 290 8.67 -42.29 3.91
N TRP A 291 9.10 -41.52 4.91
CA TRP A 291 9.42 -42.08 6.23
C TRP A 291 8.20 -42.63 6.95
N ALA A 292 7.05 -41.95 6.81
CA ALA A 292 5.80 -42.43 7.38
C ALA A 292 5.37 -43.78 6.76
N VAL A 293 5.57 -43.97 5.45
CA VAL A 293 5.35 -45.26 4.77
C VAL A 293 6.27 -46.34 5.33
N ASP A 294 7.51 -45.99 5.66
CA ASP A 294 8.50 -46.91 6.27
C ASP A 294 8.28 -47.12 7.78
N GLY A 295 7.21 -46.55 8.38
CA GLY A 295 6.90 -46.67 9.81
C GLY A 295 7.85 -45.88 10.71
N LEU A 296 8.58 -44.91 10.16
CA LEU A 296 9.52 -44.05 10.88
C LEU A 296 8.84 -42.73 11.28
N SER A 297 9.34 -42.11 12.36
CA SER A 297 8.89 -40.79 12.81
C SER A 297 10.10 -39.87 13.03
N PRO A 298 10.07 -38.63 12.52
CA PRO A 298 11.16 -37.69 12.67
C PRO A 298 11.36 -37.28 14.13
N THR A 299 12.61 -37.13 14.55
CA THR A 299 12.95 -36.55 15.85
C THR A 299 12.75 -35.03 15.84
N PRO A 300 12.63 -34.38 17.01
CA PRO A 300 12.57 -32.91 17.10
C PRO A 300 13.75 -32.21 16.40
N ASP A 301 14.96 -32.73 16.54
CA ASP A 301 16.16 -32.17 15.87
C ASP A 301 16.05 -32.25 14.34
N ALA A 302 15.48 -33.34 13.81
CA ALA A 302 15.27 -33.49 12.37
C ALA A 302 14.21 -32.49 11.84
N LEU A 303 13.19 -32.17 12.64
CA LEU A 303 12.20 -31.15 12.29
C LEU A 303 12.79 -29.74 12.31
N ASP A 304 13.63 -29.42 13.29
CA ASP A 304 14.34 -28.14 13.36
C ASP A 304 15.33 -27.97 12.18
N ASP A 305 16.07 -29.02 11.84
CA ASP A 305 16.96 -29.02 10.67
C ASP A 305 16.19 -28.88 9.35
N ALA A 306 15.04 -29.56 9.23
CA ALA A 306 14.16 -29.41 8.08
C ALA A 306 13.62 -27.97 7.95
N GLN A 307 13.23 -27.34 9.06
CA GLN A 307 12.77 -25.95 9.07
C GLN A 307 13.89 -24.99 8.66
N LYS A 308 15.11 -25.17 9.19
CA LYS A 308 16.28 -24.37 8.78
C LYS A 308 16.62 -24.54 7.30
N TYR A 309 16.47 -25.75 6.76
CA TYR A 309 16.63 -26.00 5.32
C TYR A 309 15.55 -25.28 4.51
N ILE A 310 14.28 -25.41 4.86
CA ILE A 310 13.17 -24.69 4.20
C ILE A 310 13.43 -23.19 4.19
N ASP A 311 13.80 -22.62 5.33
CA ASP A 311 14.08 -21.19 5.48
C ASP A 311 15.42 -20.76 4.85
N GLY A 312 16.17 -21.68 4.24
CA GLY A 312 17.45 -21.40 3.57
C GLY A 312 18.58 -21.03 4.53
N ARG A 313 18.42 -21.28 5.83
CA ARG A 313 19.43 -21.02 6.88
C ARG A 313 20.50 -22.10 6.95
N ARG A 314 20.24 -23.28 6.36
CA ARG A 314 21.20 -24.35 6.16
C ARG A 314 21.03 -24.95 4.76
N SER A 315 22.14 -25.26 4.10
CA SER A 315 22.12 -26.03 2.86
C SER A 315 21.98 -27.53 3.13
N LEU A 316 21.62 -28.29 2.10
CA LEU A 316 21.58 -29.75 2.19
C LEU A 316 22.99 -30.33 2.46
N ASP A 317 24.03 -29.75 1.86
CA ASP A 317 25.42 -30.17 2.06
C ASP A 317 25.86 -29.93 3.51
N GLU A 318 25.50 -28.80 4.10
CA GLU A 318 25.79 -28.49 5.51
C GLU A 318 25.09 -29.44 6.48
N LEU A 319 23.89 -29.94 6.12
CA LEU A 319 23.19 -30.97 6.87
C LEU A 319 23.89 -32.32 6.75
N ILE A 320 24.25 -32.72 5.53
CA ILE A 320 24.95 -33.98 5.25
C ILE A 320 26.31 -34.02 5.96
N ASP A 321 27.08 -32.93 5.90
CA ASP A 321 28.40 -32.85 6.53
C ASP A 321 28.32 -32.87 8.06
N ASP A 322 27.27 -32.27 8.64
CA ASP A 322 27.05 -32.36 10.08
C ASP A 322 26.70 -33.79 10.53
N VAL A 323 25.86 -34.50 9.80
CA VAL A 323 25.57 -35.93 10.04
C VAL A 323 26.85 -36.75 9.90
N ARG A 324 27.64 -36.53 8.84
CA ARG A 324 28.94 -37.21 8.65
C ARG A 324 29.86 -36.99 9.84
N ARG A 325 30.02 -35.75 10.30
CA ARG A 325 30.86 -35.41 11.46
C ARG A 325 30.39 -36.07 12.74
N ARG A 326 29.08 -36.16 12.98
CA ARG A 326 28.51 -36.79 14.19
C ARG A 326 28.63 -38.31 14.19
N HIS A 327 28.64 -38.94 13.01
CA HIS A 327 28.50 -40.39 12.87
C HIS A 327 29.71 -41.10 12.23
N THR A 328 30.80 -40.39 11.91
CA THR A 328 32.03 -40.98 11.35
C THR A 328 33.26 -40.59 12.17
N ARG A 329 34.32 -41.41 12.11
CA ARG A 329 35.65 -41.11 12.68
C ARG A 329 36.72 -41.32 11.62
N PRO A 330 37.84 -40.57 11.65
CA PRO A 330 38.98 -40.83 10.77
C PRO A 330 39.44 -42.29 10.92
N ARG A 331 39.84 -42.91 9.81
CA ARG A 331 40.52 -44.22 9.87
C ARG A 331 41.84 -44.03 10.63
N GLU A 332 42.11 -44.89 11.60
CA GLU A 332 43.38 -44.90 12.33
C GLU A 332 44.54 -45.06 11.33
N GLY A 333 45.40 -44.05 11.19
CA GLY A 333 46.61 -44.14 10.36
C GLY A 333 47.15 -42.83 9.76
N GLU A 334 46.39 -41.75 9.68
CA GLU A 334 46.88 -40.49 9.08
C GLU A 334 46.96 -39.36 10.12
N ALA A 335 47.79 -39.56 11.14
CA ALA A 335 48.37 -38.46 11.89
C ALA A 335 49.60 -37.96 11.12
N LYS A 336 49.58 -36.67 10.80
CA LYS A 336 50.66 -35.92 10.12
C LYS A 336 52.03 -36.25 10.73
N ASN A 337 52.95 -36.71 9.88
CA ASN A 337 54.38 -36.50 10.07
C ASN A 337 54.64 -35.00 9.91
N ASP A 338 54.64 -34.26 11.02
CA ASP A 338 55.33 -32.98 11.10
C ASP A 338 56.01 -32.86 12.46
N SER A 339 57.10 -33.61 12.60
CA SER A 339 58.12 -33.41 13.62
C SER A 339 59.48 -33.54 12.93
N GLY A 340 59.83 -32.53 12.13
CA GLY A 340 61.21 -32.27 11.75
C GLY A 340 61.86 -31.41 12.81
N ASP A 341 62.48 -32.04 13.80
CA ASP A 341 63.48 -31.41 14.67
C ASP A 341 64.87 -31.78 14.14
N GLY A 342 65.76 -30.80 13.97
CA GLY A 342 67.07 -31.06 13.36
C GLY A 342 67.96 -29.86 13.11
N ARG A 343 68.36 -29.17 14.19
CA ARG A 343 69.61 -28.39 14.40
C ARG A 343 69.90 -27.14 13.58
#